data_AF-C3J8I2-F1
#
_entry.id   AF-C3J8I2-F1
#
_cell.length_a   1.000
_cell.length_b   1.000
_cell.length_c   1.000
_cell.angle_alpha   90.00
_cell.angle_beta   90.00
_cell.angle_gamma   90.00
#
_symmetry.space_group_name_H-M   'P 1'
#
loop_
_entity.id
_entity.type
_entity.pdbx_description
1 polymer ?
#
loop_
_entity_poly.entity_id
_entity_poly.type
_entity_poly.pdbx_seq_one_letter_code
_entity_poly.pdbx_strand_id
1 'polypeptide(L)'
;MDKKQSTTAQTTITIKGVSYPCYVTMGALLLYKRITGREMNEVTTPSLEDTMQIIYCVSKAASMAEGIEFPFADVVEFASHLTPDQVSAIRIA
;
A
#
# COMPACT_ATOMS: atom_id res chain seq x y z
N MET A 1 13.57 9.80 29.39
CA MET A 1 12.62 10.33 28.38
C MET A 1 12.85 9.55 27.12
N ASP A 2 12.25 8.37 27.11
CA ASP A 2 12.62 7.21 26.34
C ASP A 2 11.84 7.23 25.02
N LYS A 3 12.52 7.59 23.93
CA LYS A 3 12.02 7.29 22.59
C LYS A 3 12.21 5.80 22.34
N LYS A 4 11.29 4.97 22.84
CA LYS A 4 11.17 3.56 22.43
C LYS A 4 10.72 3.54 20.97
N GLN A 5 11.68 3.52 20.06
CA GLN A 5 11.47 3.02 18.70
C GLN A 5 11.01 1.57 18.81
N SER A 6 9.72 1.33 18.59
CA SER A 6 9.19 -0.01 18.39
C SER A 6 9.49 -0.39 16.94
N THR A 7 10.65 -0.99 16.72
CA THR A 7 11.16 -1.38 15.40
C THR A 7 10.41 -2.61 14.89
N THR A 8 9.19 -2.42 14.40
CA THR A 8 8.58 -3.38 13.47
C THR A 8 9.11 -3.03 12.09
N ALA A 9 9.75 -3.97 11.39
CA ALA A 9 10.24 -3.75 10.03
C ALA A 9 9.08 -3.27 9.15
N GLN A 10 9.02 -1.96 8.86
CA GLN A 10 7.96 -1.41 8.04
C GLN A 10 8.17 -1.88 6.61
N THR A 11 7.25 -2.71 6.10
CA THR A 11 7.21 -3.05 4.67
C THR A 11 7.06 -1.73 3.90
N THR A 12 7.97 -1.48 2.96
CA THR A 12 7.97 -0.29 2.13
C THR A 12 8.00 -0.67 0.65
N ILE A 13 7.51 0.23 -0.20
CA ILE A 13 7.62 0.14 -1.65
C ILE A 13 8.40 1.34 -2.18
N THR A 14 9.42 1.10 -3.00
CA THR A 14 10.22 2.17 -3.60
C THR A 14 9.74 2.46 -5.02
N ILE A 15 9.33 3.70 -5.29
CA ILE A 15 8.84 4.16 -6.59
C ILE A 15 9.60 5.42 -6.95
N LYS A 16 10.26 5.42 -8.12
CA LYS A 16 11.12 6.53 -8.59
C LYS A 16 12.14 7.01 -7.52
N GLY A 17 12.66 6.09 -6.71
CA GLY A 17 13.62 6.40 -5.65
C GLY A 17 13.02 6.94 -4.34
N VAL A 18 11.69 7.09 -4.25
CA VAL A 18 10.99 7.46 -3.01
C VAL A 18 10.43 6.20 -2.37
N SER A 19 10.69 6.03 -1.07
CA SER A 19 10.19 4.90 -0.29
C SER A 19 8.88 5.27 0.40
N TYR A 20 7.82 4.50 0.13
CA TYR A 20 6.50 4.67 0.73
C TYR A 20 6.22 3.55 1.73
N PRO A 21 5.65 3.85 2.91
CA PRO A 21 5.19 2.82 3.82
C PRO A 21 4.09 1.99 3.15
N CYS A 22 4.07 0.69 3.41
CA CYS A 22 3.20 -0.27 2.75
C CYS A 22 2.71 -1.30 3.78
N TYR A 23 1.80 -0.87 4.66
CA TYR A 23 1.19 -1.73 5.69
C TYR A 23 -0.31 -1.44 5.82
N VAL A 24 -1.04 -2.41 6.34
CA VAL A 24 -2.50 -2.31 6.47
C VAL A 24 -2.86 -1.30 7.57
N THR A 25 -3.70 -0.33 7.21
CA THR A 25 -4.36 0.60 8.13
C THR A 25 -5.87 0.49 7.97
N MET A 26 -6.65 0.97 8.95
CA MET A 26 -8.10 1.06 8.77
C MET A 26 -8.49 1.95 7.57
N GLY A 27 -7.70 2.98 7.29
CA GLY A 27 -7.85 3.81 6.11
C GLY A 27 -7.68 3.02 4.81
N ALA A 28 -6.72 2.09 4.76
CA ALA A 28 -6.51 1.22 3.60
C ALA A 28 -7.70 0.31 3.33
N LEU A 29 -8.28 -0.29 4.39
CA LEU A 29 -9.47 -1.15 4.27
C LEU A 29 -10.69 -0.37 3.74
N LEU A 30 -10.95 0.80 4.31
CA LEU A 30 -12.05 1.67 3.86
C LEU A 30 -11.84 2.16 2.43
N LEU A 31 -10.60 2.50 2.06
CA LEU A 31 -10.26 2.96 0.72
C LEU A 31 -10.47 1.84 -0.30
N TYR A 32 -9.99 0.63 -0.01
CA TYR A 32 -10.19 -0.53 -0.87
C TYR A 32 -11.68 -0.78 -1.13
N LYS A 33 -12.50 -0.80 -0.06
CA LYS A 33 -13.96 -0.95 -0.19
C LYS A 33 -14.59 0.13 -1.04
N ARG A 34 -14.16 1.38 -0.92
CA ARG A 34 -14.69 2.50 -1.72
C ARG A 34 -14.35 2.38 -3.19
N ILE A 35 -13.19 1.84 -3.53
CA ILE A 35 -12.75 1.70 -4.93
C ILE A 35 -13.38 0.47 -5.59
N THR A 36 -13.39 -0.67 -4.88
CA THR A 36 -13.74 -1.97 -5.49
C THR A 36 -15.16 -2.44 -5.16
N GLY A 37 -15.81 -1.84 -4.17
CA GLY A 37 -17.11 -2.29 -3.64
C GLY A 37 -17.04 -3.55 -2.76
N ARG A 38 -15.85 -4.11 -2.52
CA ARG A 38 -15.63 -5.37 -1.78
C ARG A 38 -14.76 -5.14 -0.55
N GLU A 39 -14.92 -5.97 0.47
CA GLU A 39 -14.01 -5.91 1.62
C GLU A 39 -12.67 -6.56 1.27
N MET A 40 -11.56 -6.00 1.76
CA MET A 40 -10.22 -6.54 1.47
C MET A 40 -10.07 -7.98 1.99
N ASN A 41 -10.74 -8.32 3.09
CA ASN A 41 -10.70 -9.66 3.68
C ASN A 41 -11.54 -10.71 2.92
N GLU A 42 -12.40 -10.29 1.99
CA GLU A 42 -13.14 -11.20 1.10
C GLU A 42 -12.26 -11.70 -0.05
N VAL A 43 -11.11 -11.07 -0.29
CA VAL A 43 -10.16 -11.43 -1.34
C VAL A 43 -9.27 -12.60 -0.88
N THR A 44 -9.66 -13.81 -1.22
CA THR A 44 -8.90 -15.03 -0.87
C THR A 44 -7.82 -15.38 -1.88
N THR A 45 -8.03 -15.06 -3.16
CA THR A 45 -7.06 -15.24 -4.24
C THR A 45 -7.04 -13.96 -5.09
N PRO A 46 -6.14 -13.02 -4.79
CA PRO A 46 -6.13 -11.73 -5.46
C PRO A 46 -5.74 -11.88 -6.93
N SER A 47 -6.56 -11.31 -7.82
CA SER A 47 -6.16 -11.05 -9.20
C SER A 47 -5.06 -9.98 -9.26
N LEU A 48 -4.43 -9.76 -10.42
CA LEU A 48 -3.48 -8.66 -10.59
C LEU A 48 -4.10 -7.31 -10.21
N GLU A 49 -5.34 -7.07 -10.63
CA GLU A 49 -6.07 -5.86 -10.29
C GLU A 49 -6.28 -5.74 -8.77
N ASP A 50 -6.69 -6.82 -8.11
CA ASP A 50 -6.82 -6.84 -6.65
C ASP A 50 -5.48 -6.56 -5.96
N THR A 51 -4.39 -7.19 -6.41
CA THR A 51 -3.05 -6.96 -5.87
C THR A 51 -2.65 -5.49 -6.01
N MET A 52 -2.88 -4.87 -7.17
CA MET A 52 -2.54 -3.46 -7.40
C MET A 52 -3.41 -2.53 -6.55
N GLN A 53 -4.70 -2.81 -6.44
CA GLN A 53 -5.61 -2.07 -5.57
C GLN A 53 -5.20 -2.18 -4.10
N ILE A 54 -4.84 -3.37 -3.63
CA ILE A 54 -4.38 -3.59 -2.25
C ILE A 54 -3.12 -2.77 -1.98
N ILE A 55 -2.08 -2.92 -2.82
CA ILE A 55 -0.80 -2.21 -2.65
C ILE A 55 -1.02 -0.70 -2.70
N TYR A 56 -1.79 -0.19 -3.66
CA TYR A 56 -2.14 1.23 -3.74
C TYR A 56 -2.83 1.73 -2.47
N CYS A 57 -3.83 0.98 -1.99
CA CYS A 57 -4.61 1.38 -0.81
C CYS A 57 -3.76 1.41 0.45
N VAL A 58 -2.92 0.38 0.67
CA VAL A 58 -2.04 0.34 1.85
C VAL A 58 -0.98 1.43 1.75
N SER A 59 -0.38 1.66 0.58
CA SER A 59 0.64 2.69 0.43
C SER A 59 0.09 4.10 0.61
N LYS A 60 -1.07 4.40 0.00
CA LYS A 60 -1.72 5.71 0.13
C LYS A 60 -2.15 5.98 1.57
N ALA A 61 -2.81 5.02 2.21
CA ALA A 61 -3.34 5.22 3.55
C ALA A 61 -2.25 5.22 4.63
N ALA A 62 -1.22 4.39 4.50
CA ALA A 62 -0.06 4.43 5.38
C ALA A 62 0.73 5.73 5.22
N SER A 63 0.96 6.19 3.97
CA SER A 63 1.62 7.47 3.71
C SER A 63 0.85 8.63 4.35
N MET A 64 -0.49 8.62 4.23
CA MET A 64 -1.34 9.61 4.90
C MET A 64 -1.24 9.55 6.43
N ALA A 65 -1.16 8.34 7.02
CA ALA A 65 -1.00 8.17 8.47
C ALA A 65 0.35 8.71 8.99
N GLU A 66 1.39 8.65 8.15
CA GLU A 66 2.74 9.13 8.46
C GLU A 66 3.01 10.57 7.98
N GLY A 67 2.05 11.21 7.31
CA GLY A 67 2.21 12.57 6.77
C GLY A 67 3.15 12.63 5.55
N ILE A 68 3.32 11.52 4.84
CA ILE A 68 4.09 11.42 3.59
C ILE A 68 3.17 11.75 2.41
N GLU A 69 3.62 12.66 1.54
CA GLU A 69 2.90 13.00 0.31
C GLU A 69 2.87 11.81 -0.64
N PHE A 70 1.67 11.43 -1.11
CA PHE A 70 1.45 10.31 -2.02
C PHE A 70 0.91 10.85 -3.37
N PRO A 71 1.77 11.10 -4.36
CA PRO A 71 1.46 11.92 -5.54
C PRO A 71 0.78 11.14 -6.67
N PHE A 72 0.00 10.10 -6.36
CA PHE A 72 -0.67 9.26 -7.35
C PHE A 72 -2.19 9.39 -7.21
N ALA A 73 -2.86 9.84 -8.26
CA ALA A 73 -4.30 10.11 -8.25
C ALA A 73 -5.11 8.82 -8.10
N ASP A 74 -4.69 7.75 -8.78
CA ASP A 74 -5.36 6.45 -8.79
C ASP A 74 -4.38 5.26 -8.89
N VAL A 75 -4.94 4.05 -8.90
CA VAL A 75 -4.19 2.79 -8.98
C VAL A 75 -3.42 2.64 -10.29
N VAL A 76 -3.91 3.20 -11.40
CA VAL A 76 -3.30 3.06 -12.73
C VAL A 76 -2.07 3.95 -12.81
N GLU A 77 -2.15 5.20 -12.35
CA GLU A 77 -1.00 6.09 -12.27
C GLU A 77 0.09 5.52 -11.35
N PHE A 78 -0.30 4.96 -10.20
CA PHE A 78 0.61 4.28 -9.30
C PHE A 78 1.28 3.05 -9.94
N ALA A 79 0.48 2.16 -10.55
CA ALA A 79 0.98 0.92 -11.15
C ALA A 79 1.86 1.18 -12.38
N SER A 80 1.68 2.30 -13.08
CA SER A 80 2.50 2.70 -14.23
C SER A 80 3.98 2.93 -13.89
N HIS A 81 4.33 2.97 -12.60
CA HIS A 81 5.70 3.12 -12.11
C HIS A 81 6.27 1.86 -11.47
N LEU A 82 5.54 0.75 -11.56
CA LEU A 82 5.92 -0.54 -11.02
C LEU A 82 6.11 -1.56 -12.12
N THR A 83 7.11 -2.42 -11.92
CA THR A 83 7.31 -3.63 -12.72
C THR A 83 6.77 -4.86 -11.96
N PRO A 84 6.42 -5.95 -12.65
CA PRO A 84 6.00 -7.19 -11.99
C PRO A 84 7.03 -7.69 -10.96
N ASP A 85 8.32 -7.56 -11.25
CA ASP A 85 9.41 -7.95 -10.36
C ASP A 85 9.38 -7.15 -9.05
N GLN A 86 9.20 -5.83 -9.12
CA GLN A 86 9.07 -4.97 -7.94
C GLN A 86 7.87 -5.36 -7.08
N VAL A 87 6.73 -5.71 -7.71
CA VAL A 87 5.52 -6.14 -7.00
C VAL A 87 5.75 -7.46 -6.28
N SER A 88 6.37 -8.44 -6.95
CA SER A 88 6.64 -9.76 -6.38
C SER A 88 7.58 -9.74 -5.16
N ALA A 89 8.41 -8.70 -5.05
CA ALA A 89 9.32 -8.51 -3.93
C ALA A 89 8.61 -7.99 -2.66
N ILE A 90 7.40 -7.47 -2.78
CA ILE A 90 6.64 -6.91 -1.65
C ILE A 90 5.97 -8.05 -0.89
N ARG A 91 6.32 -8.20 0.39
CA ARG A 91 5.61 -9.09 1.31
C ARG A 91 4.68 -8.27 2.18
N ILE A 92 3.42 -8.19 1.76
CA ILE A 92 2.34 -7.75 2.63
C ILE A 92 1.94 -8.97 3.46
N ALA A 93 2.04 -8.84 4.79
CA ALA A 93 1.94 -9.92 5.76
C ALA A 93 0.68 -10.78 5.60
#